data_AF-A0A835I358-F1
#
_entry.id   AF-A0A835I358-F1
#
_cell.length_a   1.000
_cell.length_b   1.000
_cell.length_c   1.000
_cell.angle_alpha   90.00
_cell.angle_beta   90.00
_cell.angle_gamma   90.00
#
_symmetry.space_group_name_H-M   'P 1'
#
loop_
_entity.id
_entity.type
_entity.pdbx_description
1 polymer ?
#
loop_
_entity_poly.entity_id
_entity_poly.type
_entity_poly.pdbx_seq_one_letter_code
_entity_poly.pdbx_strand_id
1 'polypeptide(L)'
;MASEAKLEFLMALIGSHFSAEPLCEIRVVVVVSSAPTLSIEEFYVPALDKFSNDVSNTTILFGLKLHSCETTYIKTLNVTLYFGENPSVPVGFVSIPGFYQRSCKETVHRRETVTTVGLPWETAMREAFKGGTTVFQVHVETIVTAKWSFTARLIMLKGNVTVGDQGYMLKSSTSVQVSEFANKQELFAVFVFVFLGMSLRYCLEPPPRCLFRRNRPSKLKAQ
;
A
#
# COMPACT_ATOMS: atom_id res chain seq x y z
N MET A 1 -8.01 -2.47 21.60
CA MET A 1 -8.14 -3.49 22.68
C MET A 1 -7.64 -4.88 22.25
N ALA A 2 -8.09 -5.48 21.14
CA ALA A 2 -7.56 -6.80 20.71
C ALA A 2 -6.09 -6.80 20.24
N SER A 3 -5.60 -5.69 19.68
CA SER A 3 -4.22 -5.52 19.21
C SER A 3 -3.19 -5.36 20.34
N GLU A 4 -3.60 -4.77 21.46
CA GLU A 4 -2.74 -4.45 22.61
C GLU A 4 -2.41 -5.71 23.42
N ALA A 5 -3.42 -6.55 23.68
CA ALA A 5 -3.24 -7.85 24.33
C ALA A 5 -2.38 -8.84 23.50
N LYS A 6 -2.37 -8.69 22.17
CA LYS A 6 -1.58 -9.54 21.26
C LYS A 6 -0.10 -9.14 21.26
N LEU A 7 0.19 -7.85 21.47
CA LEU A 7 1.54 -7.31 21.61
C LEU A 7 2.15 -7.76 22.96
N GLU A 8 1.37 -7.67 24.03
CA GLU A 8 1.74 -8.17 25.37
C GLU A 8 2.11 -9.66 25.34
N PHE A 9 1.31 -10.50 24.66
CA PHE A 9 1.57 -11.93 24.52
C PHE A 9 2.86 -12.24 23.75
N LEU A 10 3.16 -11.46 22.71
CA LEU A 10 4.40 -11.58 21.92
C LEU A 10 5.64 -11.18 22.72
N MET A 11 5.54 -10.09 23.50
CA MET A 11 6.61 -9.64 24.38
C MET A 11 6.86 -10.65 25.52
N ALA A 12 5.81 -11.28 26.04
CA ALA A 12 5.92 -12.36 27.02
C ALA A 12 6.59 -13.64 26.46
N LEU A 13 6.35 -13.98 25.19
CA LEU A 13 6.98 -15.13 24.53
C LEU A 13 8.47 -14.92 24.23
N ILE A 14 8.87 -13.68 23.94
CA ILE A 14 10.29 -13.33 23.74
C ILE A 14 11.02 -13.27 25.08
N GLY A 15 10.36 -12.81 26.14
CA GLY A 15 10.92 -12.73 27.50
C GLY A 15 11.17 -14.07 28.20
N SER A 16 10.48 -15.15 27.82
CA SER A 16 10.54 -16.44 28.52
C SER A 16 11.68 -17.37 28.09
N HIS A 17 12.43 -17.04 27.03
CA HIS A 17 13.46 -17.92 26.44
C HIS A 17 14.91 -17.46 26.63
N PHE A 18 15.17 -16.31 27.27
CA PHE A 18 16.53 -15.78 27.43
C PHE A 18 17.03 -15.87 28.87
N SER A 19 17.71 -16.96 29.16
CA SER A 19 18.55 -17.10 30.36
C SER A 19 19.90 -16.39 30.12
N ALA A 20 20.42 -15.79 31.19
CA ALA A 20 21.47 -14.79 31.20
C ALA A 20 22.84 -15.30 30.69
N GLU A 21 23.18 -15.00 29.43
CA GLU A 21 24.58 -14.82 29.01
C GLU A 21 24.71 -13.56 28.14
N PRO A 22 25.82 -12.81 28.26
CA PRO A 22 25.91 -11.49 27.66
C PRO A 22 26.36 -11.55 26.20
N LEU A 23 25.80 -10.64 25.38
CA LEU A 23 26.22 -10.20 24.04
C LEU A 23 25.55 -10.83 22.81
N CYS A 24 24.23 -11.02 22.83
CA CYS A 24 23.44 -11.03 21.59
C CYS A 24 22.32 -9.99 21.67
N GLU A 25 22.49 -8.82 21.05
CA GLU A 25 21.42 -7.83 20.94
C GLU A 25 20.43 -8.29 19.86
N ILE A 26 19.35 -8.95 20.26
CA ILE A 26 18.26 -9.29 19.36
C ILE A 26 17.39 -8.06 19.17
N ARG A 27 17.46 -7.46 17.99
CA ARG A 27 16.52 -6.41 17.58
C ARG A 27 15.31 -7.03 16.90
N VAL A 28 14.19 -7.03 17.62
CA VAL A 28 12.88 -7.39 17.06
C VAL A 28 12.32 -6.16 16.37
N VAL A 29 12.16 -6.22 15.05
CA VAL A 29 11.48 -5.17 14.27
C VAL A 29 10.06 -5.64 14.00
N VAL A 30 9.09 -5.02 14.66
CA VAL A 30 7.67 -5.23 14.37
C VAL A 30 7.29 -4.34 13.20
N VAL A 31 6.96 -4.94 12.05
CA VAL A 31 6.42 -4.21 10.90
C VAL A 31 4.90 -4.29 10.94
N VAL A 32 4.24 -3.17 11.19
CA VAL A 32 2.78 -3.07 11.16
C VAL A 32 2.37 -2.74 9.71
N SER A 33 1.66 -3.67 9.09
CA SER A 33 1.13 -3.55 7.73
C SER A 33 -0.24 -2.86 7.77
N SER A 34 -0.38 -1.66 7.22
CA SER A 34 -1.69 -1.05 6.99
C SER A 34 -2.23 -1.43 5.61
N ALA A 35 -3.54 -1.70 5.54
CA ALA A 35 -4.18 -2.01 4.28
C ALA A 35 -4.02 -0.84 3.28
N PRO A 36 -3.75 -1.13 2.00
CA PRO A 36 -3.76 -0.11 0.95
C PRO A 36 -5.13 0.56 0.86
N THR A 37 -5.14 1.87 0.66
CA THR A 37 -6.34 2.68 0.48
C THR A 37 -6.46 3.15 -0.97
N LEU A 38 -7.68 3.06 -1.49
CA LEU A 38 -8.07 3.50 -2.82
C LEU A 38 -9.25 4.48 -2.68
N SER A 39 -9.14 5.63 -3.32
CA SER A 39 -10.19 6.66 -3.30
C SER A 39 -10.32 7.35 -4.66
N ILE A 40 -11.51 7.86 -4.96
CA ILE A 40 -11.77 8.71 -6.13
C ILE A 40 -11.50 10.16 -5.72
N GLU A 41 -10.56 10.80 -6.39
CA GLU A 41 -10.13 12.17 -6.09
C GLU A 41 -10.85 13.19 -6.97
N GLU A 42 -11.00 12.86 -8.25
CA GLU A 42 -11.58 13.73 -9.27
C GLU A 42 -12.61 12.93 -10.08
N PHE A 43 -13.70 13.58 -10.46
CA PHE A 43 -14.69 13.01 -11.37
C PHE A 43 -15.36 14.16 -12.12
N TYR A 44 -15.26 14.14 -13.44
CA TYR A 44 -15.72 15.20 -14.34
C TYR A 44 -16.45 14.60 -15.53
N VAL A 45 -17.59 15.20 -15.86
CA VAL A 45 -18.47 14.77 -16.94
C VAL A 45 -18.71 15.98 -17.85
N PRO A 46 -17.96 16.12 -18.96
CA PRO A 46 -18.04 17.28 -19.85
C PRO A 46 -19.46 17.58 -20.35
N ALA A 47 -20.24 16.56 -20.73
CA ALA A 47 -21.62 16.75 -21.20
C ALA A 47 -22.57 17.34 -20.15
N LEU A 48 -22.22 17.29 -18.86
CA LEU A 48 -23.00 17.88 -17.78
C LEU A 48 -22.48 19.26 -17.34
N ASP A 49 -21.41 19.75 -17.95
CA ASP A 49 -20.88 21.08 -17.70
C ASP A 49 -21.63 22.10 -18.55
N LYS A 50 -22.57 22.81 -17.90
CA LYS A 50 -23.42 23.82 -18.54
C LYS A 50 -22.62 24.99 -19.15
N PHE A 51 -21.42 25.24 -18.66
CA PHE A 51 -20.55 26.31 -19.15
C PHE A 51 -19.58 25.82 -20.24
N SER A 52 -19.49 24.52 -20.45
CA SER A 52 -18.75 23.92 -21.55
C SER A 52 -19.61 23.91 -22.82
N ASN A 53 -18.99 24.20 -23.96
CA ASN A 53 -19.64 24.05 -25.27
C ASN A 53 -19.66 22.59 -25.76
N ASP A 54 -19.23 21.64 -24.93
CA ASP A 54 -18.94 20.25 -25.32
C ASP A 54 -20.03 19.27 -24.88
N VAL A 55 -21.29 19.63 -25.14
CA VAL A 55 -22.49 18.85 -24.73
C VAL A 55 -22.57 17.49 -25.45
N SER A 56 -21.89 17.36 -26.61
CA SER A 56 -21.79 16.11 -27.37
C SER A 56 -20.75 15.12 -26.82
N ASN A 57 -19.93 15.53 -25.85
CA ASN A 57 -18.84 14.72 -25.36
C ASN A 57 -19.32 13.71 -24.31
N THR A 58 -19.54 12.48 -24.77
CA THR A 58 -20.05 11.37 -23.96
C THR A 58 -18.94 10.65 -23.16
N THR A 59 -17.89 11.38 -22.76
CA THR A 59 -16.81 10.82 -21.94
C THR A 59 -16.99 11.19 -20.47
N ILE A 60 -16.32 10.43 -19.62
CA ILE A 60 -16.18 10.71 -18.19
C ILE A 60 -14.70 10.67 -17.87
N LEU A 61 -14.20 11.70 -17.20
CA LEU A 61 -12.84 11.81 -16.71
C LEU A 61 -12.85 11.56 -15.22
N PHE A 62 -11.94 10.71 -14.72
CA PHE A 62 -11.84 10.45 -13.29
C PHE A 62 -10.39 10.26 -12.85
N GLY A 63 -10.13 10.62 -11.59
CA GLY A 63 -8.87 10.49 -10.91
C GLY A 63 -8.98 9.51 -9.75
N LEU A 64 -8.09 8.52 -9.71
CA LEU A 64 -7.91 7.59 -8.60
C LEU A 64 -6.66 7.98 -7.81
N LYS A 65 -6.80 7.95 -6.49
CA LYS A 65 -5.72 8.13 -5.53
C LYS A 65 -5.48 6.82 -4.80
N LEU A 66 -4.25 6.34 -4.84
CA LEU A 66 -3.81 5.10 -4.22
C LEU A 66 -2.71 5.37 -3.21
N HIS A 67 -2.92 4.90 -1.99
CA HIS A 67 -1.97 5.03 -0.90
C HIS A 67 -1.72 3.68 -0.22
N SER A 68 -0.47 3.27 -0.15
CA SER A 68 -0.04 2.07 0.55
C SER A 68 1.23 2.37 1.33
N CYS A 69 1.31 1.91 2.57
CA CYS A 69 2.50 2.08 3.39
C CYS A 69 3.59 1.04 3.11
N GLU A 70 3.25 0.00 2.35
CA GLU A 70 4.16 -1.06 1.96
C GLU A 70 4.59 -0.92 0.50
N THR A 71 5.69 -1.59 0.15
CA THR A 71 6.01 -1.78 -1.27
C THR A 71 5.07 -2.82 -1.83
N THR A 72 4.25 -2.41 -2.78
CA THR A 72 3.08 -3.18 -3.17
C THR A 72 2.93 -3.19 -4.68
N TYR A 73 2.66 -4.36 -5.24
CA TYR A 73 2.26 -4.51 -6.63
C TYR A 73 0.74 -4.48 -6.73
N ILE A 74 0.23 -3.56 -7.52
CA ILE A 74 -1.20 -3.41 -7.78
C ILE A 74 -1.42 -4.00 -9.18
N LYS A 75 -2.24 -5.05 -9.28
CA LYS A 75 -2.63 -5.61 -10.57
C LYS A 75 -3.51 -4.62 -11.33
N THR A 76 -3.85 -4.97 -12.57
CA THR A 76 -4.79 -4.21 -13.39
C THR A 76 -6.01 -3.77 -12.59
N LEU A 77 -6.32 -2.47 -12.63
CA LEU A 77 -7.50 -1.92 -12.00
C LEU A 77 -8.63 -1.91 -13.03
N ASN A 78 -9.68 -2.66 -12.74
CA ASN A 78 -10.88 -2.68 -13.56
C ASN A 78 -11.87 -1.66 -12.99
N VAL A 79 -12.13 -0.60 -13.74
CA VAL A 79 -13.09 0.44 -13.37
C VAL A 79 -14.34 0.27 -14.21
N THR A 80 -15.47 0.10 -13.54
CA THR A 80 -16.79 0.00 -14.16
C THR A 80 -17.65 1.15 -13.66
N LEU A 81 -18.26 1.87 -14.58
CA LEU A 81 -19.18 2.96 -14.29
C LEU A 81 -20.61 2.54 -14.50
N TYR A 82 -21.48 3.05 -13.66
CA TYR A 82 -22.92 2.90 -13.77
C TYR A 82 -23.62 4.24 -13.56
N PHE A 83 -24.85 4.36 -14.06
CA PHE A 83 -25.65 5.58 -13.98
C PHE A 83 -26.94 5.36 -13.20
N GLY A 84 -27.19 6.18 -12.17
CA GLY A 84 -28.37 6.10 -11.30
C GLY A 84 -28.11 5.42 -9.94
N GLU A 85 -29.15 5.35 -9.11
CA GLU A 85 -29.06 4.87 -7.72
C GLU A 85 -29.08 3.34 -7.58
N ASN A 86 -29.68 2.61 -8.53
CA ASN A 86 -29.71 1.14 -8.53
C ASN A 86 -29.51 0.56 -9.95
N PRO A 87 -28.35 0.81 -10.57
CA PRO A 87 -28.12 0.44 -11.95
C PRO A 87 -27.83 -1.05 -12.10
N SER A 88 -28.43 -1.65 -13.13
CA SER A 88 -28.19 -3.05 -13.49
C SER A 88 -27.19 -3.21 -14.65
N VAL A 89 -27.00 -2.16 -15.45
CA VAL A 89 -26.21 -2.18 -16.68
C VAL A 89 -25.06 -1.18 -16.57
N PRO A 90 -23.80 -1.59 -16.86
CA PRO A 90 -22.67 -0.67 -16.86
C PRO A 90 -22.76 0.28 -18.05
N VAL A 91 -22.44 1.54 -17.81
CA VAL A 91 -22.39 2.59 -18.85
C VAL A 91 -20.98 2.86 -19.36
N GLY A 92 -19.95 2.35 -18.68
CA GLY A 92 -18.56 2.53 -19.10
C GLY A 92 -17.64 1.54 -18.40
N PHE A 93 -16.54 1.21 -19.07
CA PHE A 93 -15.52 0.31 -18.57
C PHE A 93 -14.14 0.76 -19.04
N VAL A 94 -13.16 0.73 -18.13
CA VAL A 94 -11.75 0.96 -18.47
C VAL A 94 -10.83 0.13 -17.56
N SER A 95 -9.72 -0.33 -18.12
CA SER A 95 -8.69 -1.08 -17.40
C SER A 95 -7.40 -0.27 -17.32
N ILE A 96 -6.91 -0.04 -16.10
CA ILE A 96 -5.64 0.64 -15.87
C ILE A 96 -4.56 -0.41 -15.66
N PRO A 97 -3.45 -0.40 -16.43
CA PRO A 97 -2.37 -1.36 -16.25
C PRO A 97 -1.81 -1.37 -14.82
N GLY A 98 -1.50 -2.57 -14.33
CA GLY A 98 -0.91 -2.75 -13.00
C GLY A 98 0.44 -2.06 -12.84
N PHE A 99 0.78 -1.66 -11.62
CA PHE A 99 2.00 -0.93 -11.31
C PHE A 99 2.52 -1.22 -9.89
N TYR A 100 3.80 -0.94 -9.67
CA TYR A 100 4.41 -0.97 -8.34
C TYR A 100 4.27 0.38 -7.65
N GLN A 101 3.88 0.37 -6.38
CA GLN A 101 3.90 1.52 -5.48
C GLN A 101 4.97 1.29 -4.41
N ARG A 102 5.85 2.26 -4.18
CA ARG A 102 6.95 2.13 -3.21
C ARG A 102 6.66 2.90 -1.92
N SER A 103 6.14 2.18 -0.92
CA SER A 103 6.10 2.60 0.50
C SER A 103 5.32 3.91 0.79
N CYS A 104 5.13 4.24 2.08
CA CYS A 104 4.33 5.37 2.59
C CYS A 104 4.69 6.75 2.00
N LYS A 105 5.81 6.89 1.27
CA LYS A 105 6.28 8.17 0.73
C LYS A 105 5.59 8.55 -0.59
N GLU A 106 4.97 7.60 -1.28
CA GLU A 106 4.40 7.84 -2.61
C GLU A 106 2.90 7.64 -2.58
N THR A 107 2.15 8.71 -2.86
CA THR A 107 0.75 8.62 -3.28
C THR A 107 0.74 8.54 -4.80
N VAL A 108 0.10 7.51 -5.36
CA VAL A 108 -0.01 7.38 -6.82
C VAL A 108 -1.36 7.92 -7.27
N HIS A 109 -1.31 8.85 -8.22
CA HIS A 109 -2.49 9.41 -8.87
C HIS A 109 -2.60 8.82 -10.27
N ARG A 110 -3.79 8.33 -10.63
CA ARG A 110 -4.09 7.82 -11.97
C ARG A 110 -5.31 8.54 -12.51
N ARG A 111 -5.17 9.21 -13.64
CA ARG A 111 -6.28 9.84 -14.35
C ARG A 111 -6.58 9.05 -15.60
N GLU A 112 -7.86 8.80 -15.84
CA GLU A 112 -8.33 8.09 -17.02
C GLU A 112 -9.57 8.75 -17.59
N THR A 113 -9.82 8.45 -18.85
CA THR A 113 -11.02 8.86 -19.57
C THR A 113 -11.74 7.62 -20.06
N VAL A 114 -13.05 7.55 -19.83
CA VAL A 114 -13.88 6.44 -20.30
C VAL A 114 -14.99 7.00 -21.18
N THR A 115 -15.16 6.40 -22.35
CA THR A 115 -16.31 6.68 -23.22
C THR A 115 -17.51 5.90 -22.70
N THR A 116 -18.66 6.55 -22.58
CA THR A 116 -19.87 5.87 -22.12
C THR A 116 -20.70 5.35 -23.28
N VAL A 117 -21.41 4.25 -23.05
CA VAL A 117 -22.34 3.63 -24.00
C VAL A 117 -23.66 3.35 -23.28
N GLY A 118 -24.78 3.68 -23.93
CA GLY A 118 -26.11 3.40 -23.40
C GLY A 118 -26.55 4.29 -22.22
N LEU A 119 -25.79 5.34 -21.91
CA LEU A 119 -26.18 6.33 -20.90
C LEU A 119 -27.29 7.23 -21.45
N PRO A 120 -28.43 7.43 -20.74
CA PRO A 120 -29.50 8.31 -21.17
C PRO A 120 -29.11 9.78 -20.95
N TRP A 121 -28.20 10.29 -21.79
CA TRP A 121 -27.59 11.61 -21.67
C TRP A 121 -28.61 12.74 -21.61
N GLU A 122 -29.70 12.66 -22.38
CA GLU A 122 -30.75 13.67 -22.37
C GLU A 122 -31.40 13.82 -20.98
N THR A 123 -31.67 12.69 -20.32
CA THR A 123 -32.22 12.68 -18.95
C THR A 123 -31.22 13.24 -17.96
N ALA A 124 -29.95 12.80 -18.04
CA ALA A 124 -28.89 13.26 -17.15
C ALA A 124 -28.66 14.78 -17.26
N MET A 125 -28.57 15.31 -18.49
CA MET A 125 -28.40 16.74 -18.75
C MET A 125 -29.62 17.55 -18.26
N ARG A 126 -30.83 17.05 -18.51
CA ARG A 126 -32.07 17.71 -18.07
C ARG A 126 -32.14 17.83 -16.55
N GLU A 127 -31.74 16.79 -15.82
CA GLU A 127 -31.70 16.81 -14.35
C GLU A 127 -30.64 17.78 -13.83
N ALA A 128 -29.41 17.69 -14.36
CA ALA A 128 -28.32 18.58 -13.97
C ALA A 128 -28.67 20.06 -14.23
N PHE A 129 -29.11 20.40 -15.45
CA PHE A 129 -29.36 21.80 -15.84
C PHE A 129 -30.57 22.46 -15.18
N LYS A 130 -31.48 21.67 -14.59
CA LYS A 130 -32.58 22.15 -13.75
C LYS A 130 -32.15 22.48 -12.32
N GLY A 131 -30.84 22.49 -12.03
CA GLY A 131 -30.29 22.67 -10.69
C GLY A 131 -30.34 21.39 -9.84
N GLY A 132 -30.60 20.24 -10.47
CA GLY A 132 -30.51 18.93 -9.84
C GLY A 132 -29.09 18.38 -9.88
N THR A 133 -28.96 17.12 -9.46
CA THR A 133 -27.69 16.40 -9.46
C THR A 133 -27.86 15.04 -10.08
N THR A 134 -26.85 14.58 -10.80
CA THR A 134 -26.81 13.23 -11.36
C THR A 134 -25.92 12.34 -10.50
N VAL A 135 -26.27 11.06 -10.38
CA VAL A 135 -25.51 10.09 -9.57
C VAL A 135 -24.90 9.04 -10.48
N PHE A 136 -23.59 8.86 -10.33
CA PHE A 136 -22.81 7.79 -10.96
C PHE A 136 -22.35 6.82 -9.88
N GLN A 137 -22.37 5.52 -10.18
CA GLN A 137 -21.69 4.53 -9.33
C GLN A 137 -20.38 4.14 -9.97
N VAL A 138 -19.33 4.17 -9.17
CA VAL A 138 -17.99 3.78 -9.57
C VAL A 138 -17.63 2.50 -8.83
N HIS A 139 -17.41 1.45 -9.60
CA HIS A 139 -16.92 0.17 -9.09
C HIS A 139 -15.47 0.00 -9.56
N VAL A 140 -14.54 -0.14 -8.62
CA VAL A 140 -13.14 -0.45 -8.92
C VAL A 140 -12.80 -1.79 -8.28
N GLU A 141 -12.24 -2.69 -9.07
CA GLU A 141 -11.75 -3.99 -8.62
C GLU A 141 -10.27 -4.13 -8.96
N THR A 142 -9.46 -4.55 -7.98
CA THR A 142 -8.05 -4.84 -8.19
C THR A 142 -7.53 -5.85 -7.17
N ILE A 143 -6.42 -6.51 -7.50
CA ILE A 143 -5.69 -7.39 -6.60
C ILE A 143 -4.37 -6.72 -6.25
N VAL A 144 -4.06 -6.73 -4.97
CA VAL A 144 -2.90 -6.06 -4.42
C VAL A 144 -2.01 -7.06 -3.68
N THR A 145 -0.72 -7.06 -4.01
CA THR A 145 0.26 -7.99 -3.45
C THR A 145 1.42 -7.22 -2.84
N ALA A 146 1.58 -7.30 -1.51
CA ALA A 146 2.71 -6.67 -0.85
C ALA A 146 4.00 -7.46 -1.15
N LYS A 147 5.11 -6.77 -1.43
CA LYS A 147 6.38 -7.39 -1.86
C LYS A 147 6.93 -8.40 -0.84
N TRP A 148 6.77 -8.11 0.44
CA TRP A 148 7.30 -8.92 1.54
C TRP A 148 6.25 -9.84 2.16
N SER A 149 5.03 -9.84 1.60
CA SER A 149 3.96 -10.73 1.98
C SER A 149 3.71 -11.72 0.85
N PHE A 150 3.51 -13.00 1.17
CA PHE A 150 3.01 -13.97 0.21
C PHE A 150 1.50 -13.84 -0.03
N THR A 151 0.85 -12.84 0.58
CA THR A 151 -0.59 -12.66 0.55
C THR A 151 -1.00 -11.64 -0.50
N ALA A 152 -1.91 -12.03 -1.38
CA ALA A 152 -2.65 -11.13 -2.26
C ALA A 152 -3.99 -10.76 -1.61
N ARG A 153 -4.40 -9.49 -1.72
CA ARG A 153 -5.67 -8.97 -1.22
C ARG A 153 -6.51 -8.45 -2.38
N LEU A 154 -7.77 -8.83 -2.42
CA LEU A 154 -8.73 -8.23 -3.33
C LEU A 154 -9.23 -6.93 -2.71
N ILE A 155 -9.22 -5.86 -3.50
CA ILE A 155 -9.77 -4.56 -3.13
C ILE A 155 -10.93 -4.26 -4.06
N MET A 156 -12.09 -4.02 -3.47
CA MET A 156 -13.26 -3.53 -4.17
C MET A 156 -13.63 -2.17 -3.59
N LEU A 157 -13.68 -1.16 -4.45
CA LEU A 157 -14.25 0.15 -4.15
C LEU A 157 -15.60 0.24 -4.85
N LYS A 158 -16.66 0.48 -4.09
CA LYS A 158 -17.98 0.83 -4.64
C LYS A 158 -18.41 2.16 -4.05
N GLY A 159 -18.56 3.18 -4.87
CA GLY A 159 -18.91 4.52 -4.40
C GLY A 159 -19.91 5.22 -5.30
N ASN A 160 -20.80 6.01 -4.71
CA ASN A 160 -21.67 6.91 -5.43
C ASN A 160 -20.99 8.28 -5.56
N VAL A 161 -20.98 8.81 -6.77
CA VAL A 161 -20.43 10.11 -7.12
C VAL A 161 -21.56 10.98 -7.62
N THR A 162 -21.84 12.06 -6.89
CA THR A 162 -22.86 13.04 -7.26
C THR A 162 -22.21 14.16 -8.05
N VAL A 163 -22.72 14.41 -9.25
CA VAL A 163 -22.23 15.40 -10.21
C VAL A 163 -23.27 16.51 -10.39
N GLY A 164 -22.80 17.76 -10.30
CA GLY A 164 -23.63 18.95 -10.47
C GLY A 164 -23.73 19.43 -11.92
N ASP A 165 -24.25 20.65 -12.10
CA ASP A 165 -24.44 21.33 -13.39
C ASP A 165 -23.16 21.94 -13.98
N GLN A 166 -22.05 21.86 -13.25
CA GLN A 166 -20.70 22.20 -13.73
C GLN A 166 -19.94 20.95 -14.22
N GLY A 167 -20.59 19.78 -14.27
CA GLY A 167 -19.96 18.52 -14.65
C GLY A 167 -18.98 17.95 -13.63
N TYR A 168 -18.62 18.68 -12.58
CA TYR A 168 -17.75 18.20 -11.50
C TYR A 168 -18.51 17.49 -10.38
N MET A 169 -17.83 16.54 -9.75
CA MET A 169 -18.24 15.95 -8.47
C MET A 169 -18.39 17.03 -7.38
N LEU A 170 -19.55 17.07 -6.72
CA LEU A 170 -19.89 18.09 -5.72
C LEU A 170 -19.17 17.91 -4.36
N LYS A 171 -18.84 16.67 -4.02
CA LYS A 171 -18.08 16.33 -2.81
C LYS A 171 -17.18 15.16 -3.14
N SER A 172 -15.89 15.27 -2.81
CA SER A 172 -14.98 14.12 -2.82
C SER A 172 -15.67 12.98 -2.10
N SER A 173 -16.05 11.93 -2.85
CA SER A 173 -16.68 10.76 -2.25
C SER A 173 -15.68 10.19 -1.24
N THR A 174 -16.08 10.22 0.03
CA THR A 174 -15.29 9.67 1.14
C THR A 174 -14.92 8.24 0.76
N SER A 175 -13.61 7.95 0.78
CA SER A 175 -13.03 6.61 0.58
C SER A 175 -13.97 5.51 1.07
N VAL A 176 -14.68 4.84 0.16
CA VAL A 176 -15.66 3.82 0.53
C VAL A 176 -14.92 2.52 0.81
N GLN A 177 -15.36 1.85 1.88
CA GLN A 177 -14.65 0.80 2.58
C GLN A 177 -14.11 -0.30 1.67
N VAL A 178 -12.84 -0.63 1.90
CA VAL A 178 -12.22 -1.88 1.47
C VAL A 178 -13.05 -3.01 2.07
N SER A 179 -13.85 -3.69 1.26
CA SER A 179 -14.34 -5.02 1.64
C SER A 179 -13.15 -5.97 1.56
N GLU A 180 -12.43 -6.07 2.67
CA GLU A 180 -11.35 -7.02 2.82
C GLU A 180 -11.96 -8.43 2.84
N PHE A 181 -12.09 -9.05 1.66
CA PHE A 181 -12.19 -10.50 1.54
C PHE A 181 -10.79 -11.11 1.68
N ALA A 182 -10.10 -10.77 2.77
CA ALA A 182 -8.96 -11.54 3.25
C ALA A 182 -9.41 -12.18 4.57
N ASN A 183 -9.24 -13.50 4.63
CA ASN A 183 -9.34 -14.31 5.83
C ASN A 183 -8.87 -13.50 7.05
N LYS A 184 -9.74 -13.35 8.05
CA LYS A 184 -9.61 -12.50 9.24
C LYS A 184 -8.44 -12.95 10.11
N GLN A 185 -7.23 -12.76 9.62
CA GLN A 185 -6.00 -12.87 10.36
C GLN A 185 -5.22 -11.58 10.09
N GLU A 186 -5.26 -10.66 11.05
CA GLU A 186 -4.20 -9.69 11.19
C GLU A 186 -2.89 -10.48 11.35
N LEU A 187 -2.21 -10.67 10.23
CA LEU A 187 -0.91 -11.30 10.12
C LEU A 187 0.14 -10.24 10.47
N PHE A 188 0.46 -10.18 11.76
CA PHE A 188 1.71 -9.60 12.20
C PHE A 188 2.83 -10.51 11.68
N ALA A 189 3.47 -10.12 10.59
CA ALA A 189 4.70 -10.78 10.15
C ALA A 189 5.83 -10.29 11.09
N VAL A 190 6.11 -11.06 12.13
CA VAL A 190 7.26 -10.82 13.02
C VAL A 190 8.48 -11.43 12.36
N PHE A 191 9.32 -10.59 11.74
CA PHE A 191 10.63 -11.03 11.26
C PHE A 191 11.63 -10.97 12.43
N VAL A 192 12.00 -12.12 12.96
CA VAL A 192 13.11 -12.22 13.93
C VAL A 192 14.41 -12.28 13.15
N PHE A 193 15.08 -11.13 12.99
CA PHE A 193 16.44 -11.11 12.47
C PHE A 193 17.40 -11.43 13.62
N VAL A 194 17.90 -12.66 13.65
CA VAL A 194 19.02 -13.02 14.53
C VAL A 194 20.29 -12.48 13.87
N PHE A 195 20.68 -11.27 14.25
CA PHE A 195 22.03 -10.81 14.00
C PHE A 195 22.94 -11.60 14.91
N LEU A 196 23.52 -12.69 14.39
CA LEU A 196 24.74 -13.24 14.98
C LEU A 196 25.79 -12.15 14.82
N GLY A 197 25.94 -11.33 15.87
CA GLY A 197 27.10 -10.50 16.03
C GLY A 197 28.31 -11.41 16.09
N MET A 198 28.87 -11.76 14.93
CA MET A 198 30.26 -12.18 14.85
C MET A 198 31.07 -10.99 15.32
N SER A 199 31.27 -10.91 16.64
CA SER A 199 32.39 -10.19 17.21
C SER A 199 33.62 -10.91 16.71
N LEU A 200 34.07 -10.48 15.53
CA LEU A 200 35.30 -10.87 14.84
C LEU A 200 36.51 -10.30 15.61
N ARG A 201 36.56 -10.56 16.92
CA ARG A 201 37.65 -10.15 17.84
C ARG A 201 38.55 -11.29 18.29
N TYR A 202 38.30 -12.51 17.81
CA TYR A 202 39.25 -13.59 17.93
C TYR A 202 39.85 -13.86 16.55
N CYS A 203 41.18 -13.82 16.45
CA CYS A 203 42.06 -14.17 15.31
C CYS A 203 42.88 -13.04 14.64
N LEU A 204 43.22 -11.94 15.34
CA LEU A 204 44.32 -11.05 14.91
C LEU A 204 45.27 -10.66 16.05
N GLU A 205 45.48 -11.54 17.02
CA GLU A 205 46.58 -11.39 17.97
C GLU A 205 47.60 -12.51 17.73
N PRO A 206 48.80 -12.20 17.23
CA PRO A 206 49.82 -13.23 17.04
C PRO A 206 50.26 -13.77 18.41
N PRO A 207 50.55 -15.08 18.53
CA PRO A 207 51.03 -15.63 19.78
C PRO A 207 52.31 -14.91 20.24
N PRO A 208 52.50 -14.70 21.55
CA PRO A 208 53.71 -14.08 22.07
C PRO A 208 54.92 -14.90 21.64
N ARG A 209 55.84 -14.26 20.91
CA ARG A 209 57.13 -14.83 20.52
C ARG A 209 57.87 -15.23 21.79
N CYS A 210 58.06 -16.54 22.00
CA CYS A 210 59.03 -17.05 22.96
C CYS A 210 60.42 -16.55 22.53
N LEU A 211 60.95 -15.58 23.28
CA LEU A 211 62.33 -15.11 23.16
C LEU A 211 63.27 -16.24 23.59
N PHE A 212 63.78 -17.00 22.62
CA PHE A 212 64.88 -17.93 22.82
C PHE A 212 66.17 -17.12 23.01
N ARG A 213 66.48 -16.77 24.26
CA ARG A 213 67.68 -16.05 24.67
C ARG A 213 68.90 -16.99 24.58
N ARG A 214 69.54 -17.06 23.41
CA ARG A 214 70.91 -17.59 23.28
C ARG A 214 71.91 -16.50 23.64
N ASN A 215 72.62 -16.64 24.76
CA ASN A 215 73.93 -16.03 24.99
C ASN A 215 74.77 -17.03 25.81
N ARG A 216 75.54 -17.88 25.15
CA ARG A 216 76.98 -17.78 24.82
C ARG A 216 77.88 -17.79 26.08
N PRO A 217 78.70 -18.85 26.29
CA PRO A 217 79.56 -19.00 27.46
C PRO A 217 80.79 -18.07 27.39
N SER A 218 81.16 -17.54 28.56
CA SER A 218 82.34 -16.72 28.81
C SER A 218 83.63 -17.54 28.64
N LYS A 219 84.60 -16.93 27.96
CA LYS A 219 85.97 -17.44 27.78
C LYS A 219 86.71 -17.47 29.13
N LEU A 220 87.32 -18.62 29.45
CA LEU A 220 88.44 -18.72 30.37
C LEU A 220 89.58 -17.82 29.89
N LYS A 221 90.14 -17.02 30.80
CA LYS A 221 91.51 -16.49 30.70
C LYS A 221 92.41 -17.42 31.50
N ALA A 222 93.43 -17.97 30.84
CA ALA A 222 94.61 -18.53 31.50
C ALA A 222 95.68 -17.43 31.53
N GLN A 223 96.27 -17.22 32.70
CA GLN A 223 97.61 -16.68 32.88
C GLN A 223 98.17 -17.26 34.17
#